data_AF-A0A1G0JBS1-F1
#
_entry.id   AF-A0A1G0JBS1-F1
#
_cell.length_a   1.000
_cell.length_b   1.000
_cell.length_c   1.000
_cell.angle_alpha   90.00
_cell.angle_beta   90.00
_cell.angle_gamma   90.00
#
_symmetry.space_group_name_H-M   'P 1'
#
loop_
_entity.id
_entity.type
_entity.pdbx_description
1 polymer ?
#
loop_
_entity_poly.entity_id
_entity_poly.type
_entity_poly.pdbx_seq_one_letter_code
_entity_poly.pdbx_strand_id
1 'polypeptide(L)'
;MTLAFSGVAQANTIVRISTNYGYFSIELFDTVAPVTVQNFLNYVNRGAYNGTYFHRLSKVEPEVLQGGGYRFQPFVGPIAVPQDPPIVNEYSVPNTRGTIAMAKFGGQPDSATSQWFINVQDNADTLNASNNGGFTVFGKVLGDGMVNVDGINQLPSIPLGNTHPETPLRNYDLGVVKAEHFVTMNMEVMQRFTAAVSVFESRTGVLQTSVDGGETLGAYSLTLTLQPDRPNVVFRLDADSLVDLEVKPVGISTFATSDNRLRIPYLEVHNPDSVSSFTNVVLVLSDAANWEFTLESFQPQ
;
A
#
# COMPACT_ATOMS: atom_id res chain seq x y z
N MET A 1 -43.09 13.57 -21.31
CA MET A 1 -41.84 14.20 -20.82
C MET A 1 -41.13 13.15 -20.00
N THR A 2 -40.20 12.42 -20.63
CA THR A 2 -39.54 11.26 -20.04
C THR A 2 -38.36 11.75 -19.21
N LEU A 3 -38.41 11.52 -17.90
CA LEU A 3 -37.28 11.71 -16.99
C LEU A 3 -36.24 10.63 -17.30
N ALA A 4 -35.07 11.04 -17.77
CA ALA A 4 -33.92 10.16 -17.95
C ALA A 4 -33.18 10.01 -16.61
N PHE A 5 -32.80 8.77 -16.31
CA PHE A 5 -32.18 8.33 -15.08
C PHE A 5 -30.84 9.03 -14.80
N SER A 6 -30.68 9.34 -13.52
CA SER A 6 -29.46 9.68 -12.80
C SER A 6 -28.25 8.84 -13.20
N GLY A 7 -27.17 9.50 -13.63
CA GLY A 7 -25.84 8.90 -13.68
C GLY A 7 -25.39 8.60 -12.25
N VAL A 8 -25.10 7.33 -11.97
CA VAL A 8 -24.38 6.96 -10.75
C VAL A 8 -22.99 7.57 -10.90
N ALA A 9 -22.64 8.52 -10.04
CA ALA A 9 -21.26 8.99 -9.96
C ALA A 9 -20.41 7.77 -9.56
N GLN A 10 -19.55 7.30 -10.47
CA GLN A 10 -18.60 6.25 -10.16
C GLN A 10 -17.59 6.85 -9.18
N ALA A 11 -17.55 6.32 -7.95
CA ALA A 11 -16.53 6.70 -7.00
C ALA A 11 -15.15 6.31 -7.57
N ASN A 12 -14.18 7.19 -7.38
CA ASN A 12 -12.80 6.93 -7.77
C ASN A 12 -12.24 5.70 -7.03
N THR A 13 -11.34 4.99 -7.70
CA THR A 13 -10.68 3.81 -7.16
C THR A 13 -9.77 4.19 -5.99
N ILE A 14 -9.75 3.35 -4.95
CA ILE A 14 -8.92 3.57 -3.77
C ILE A 14 -7.90 2.44 -3.68
N VAL A 15 -6.65 2.80 -3.41
CA VAL A 15 -5.58 1.83 -3.15
C VAL A 15 -5.00 2.11 -1.77
N ARG A 16 -4.88 1.06 -0.95
CA ARG A 16 -4.19 1.11 0.33
C ARG A 16 -2.75 0.62 0.14
N ILE A 17 -1.82 1.43 0.61
CA ILE A 17 -0.40 1.13 0.67
C ILE A 17 -0.07 0.82 2.12
N SER A 18 0.20 -0.44 2.43
CA SER A 18 0.61 -0.89 3.75
C SER A 18 2.12 -1.02 3.78
N THR A 19 2.77 -0.22 4.62
CA THR A 19 4.22 -0.24 4.78
C THR A 19 4.61 -0.73 6.16
N ASN A 20 5.87 -1.10 6.33
CA ASN A 20 6.46 -1.38 7.63
C ASN A 20 6.63 -0.15 8.53
N TYR A 21 6.21 1.02 8.04
CA TYR A 21 6.16 2.31 8.74
C TYR A 21 4.72 2.84 8.87
N GLY A 22 3.72 1.96 8.81
CA GLY A 22 2.29 2.30 8.82
C GLY A 22 1.66 2.27 7.43
N TYR A 23 0.35 2.51 7.34
CA TYR A 23 -0.38 2.48 6.08
C TYR A 23 -0.94 3.86 5.71
N PHE A 24 -1.18 4.05 4.42
CA PHE A 24 -1.94 5.19 3.92
C PHE A 24 -2.75 4.75 2.71
N SER A 25 -3.79 5.51 2.37
CA SER A 25 -4.63 5.24 1.20
C SER A 25 -4.51 6.37 0.20
N ILE A 26 -4.62 6.05 -1.09
CA ILE A 26 -4.71 7.03 -2.16
C ILE A 26 -6.06 6.90 -2.87
N GLU A 27 -6.62 8.03 -3.28
CA GLU A 27 -7.70 8.11 -4.26
C GLU A 27 -7.08 8.32 -5.64
N LEU A 28 -7.40 7.45 -6.59
CA LEU A 28 -6.94 7.54 -7.97
C LEU A 28 -7.84 8.46 -8.78
N PHE A 29 -7.27 9.18 -9.75
CA PHE A 29 -8.01 10.08 -10.61
C PHE A 29 -8.45 9.38 -11.90
N ASP A 30 -9.35 8.39 -11.75
CA ASP A 30 -9.76 7.46 -12.80
C ASP A 30 -10.20 8.14 -14.10
N THR A 31 -10.80 9.33 -14.01
CA THR A 31 -11.28 10.11 -15.16
C THR A 31 -10.28 11.14 -15.70
N VAL A 32 -9.29 11.53 -14.89
CA VAL A 32 -8.33 12.58 -15.22
C VAL A 32 -7.08 12.01 -15.89
N ALA A 33 -6.60 10.86 -15.41
CA ALA A 33 -5.44 10.15 -15.95
C ALA A 33 -5.74 8.66 -16.17
N PRO A 34 -6.75 8.31 -17.00
CA PRO A 34 -7.25 6.95 -17.14
C PRO A 34 -6.20 5.94 -17.58
N VAL A 35 -5.29 6.30 -18.50
CA VAL A 35 -4.24 5.38 -18.97
C VAL A 35 -3.23 5.10 -17.85
N THR A 36 -2.87 6.13 -17.10
CA THR A 36 -1.95 6.04 -15.97
C THR A 36 -2.53 5.25 -14.81
N VAL A 37 -3.80 5.50 -14.47
CA VAL A 37 -4.53 4.73 -13.46
C VAL A 37 -4.62 3.27 -13.86
N GLN A 38 -5.01 2.96 -15.10
CA GLN A 38 -5.09 1.59 -15.58
C GLN A 38 -3.73 0.88 -15.51
N ASN A 39 -2.67 1.56 -15.93
CA ASN A 39 -1.30 1.06 -15.81
C ASN A 39 -0.96 0.76 -14.34
N PHE A 40 -1.16 1.72 -13.43
CA PHE A 40 -0.87 1.54 -12.00
C PHE A 40 -1.65 0.36 -11.41
N LEU A 41 -2.95 0.27 -11.69
CA LEU A 41 -3.81 -0.82 -11.22
C LEU A 41 -3.40 -2.18 -11.78
N ASN A 42 -2.84 -2.26 -13.00
CA ASN A 42 -2.31 -3.52 -13.52
C ASN A 42 -1.18 -4.07 -12.64
N TYR A 43 -0.29 -3.21 -12.16
CA TYR A 43 0.77 -3.61 -11.21
C TYR A 43 0.22 -3.99 -9.84
N VAL A 44 -0.76 -3.23 -9.31
CA VAL A 44 -1.41 -3.56 -8.03
C VAL A 44 -2.11 -4.92 -8.11
N ASN A 45 -2.97 -5.12 -9.11
CA ASN A 45 -3.81 -6.32 -9.24
C ASN A 45 -3.02 -7.61 -9.46
N ARG A 46 -1.81 -7.53 -10.05
CA ARG A 46 -0.91 -8.69 -10.21
C ARG A 46 0.11 -8.84 -9.09
N GLY A 47 0.01 -8.04 -8.02
CA GLY A 47 0.93 -8.07 -6.88
C GLY A 47 2.35 -7.60 -7.21
N ALA A 48 2.54 -6.86 -8.30
CA ALA A 48 3.89 -6.42 -8.73
C ALA A 48 4.50 -5.38 -7.77
N TYR A 49 3.68 -4.66 -7.00
CA TYR A 49 4.17 -3.76 -5.95
C TYR A 49 4.34 -4.42 -4.59
N ASN A 50 3.90 -5.67 -4.40
CA ASN A 50 4.08 -6.36 -3.13
C ASN A 50 5.57 -6.67 -2.89
N GLY A 51 6.03 -6.38 -1.67
CA GLY A 51 7.44 -6.47 -1.27
C GLY A 51 8.36 -5.43 -1.92
N THR A 52 7.81 -4.43 -2.63
CA THR A 52 8.62 -3.31 -3.12
C THR A 52 8.95 -2.35 -1.99
N TYR A 53 9.89 -1.43 -2.20
CA TYR A 53 10.26 -0.43 -1.21
C TYR A 53 10.46 0.95 -1.84
N PHE A 54 10.50 1.98 -1.00
CA PHE A 54 10.89 3.31 -1.45
C PHE A 54 12.40 3.34 -1.72
N HIS A 55 12.79 3.43 -2.99
CA HIS A 55 14.20 3.38 -3.41
C HIS A 55 14.83 4.76 -3.55
N ARG A 56 14.04 5.83 -3.49
CA ARG A 56 14.53 7.21 -3.49
C ARG A 56 13.65 8.13 -2.64
N LEU A 57 14.28 8.93 -1.82
CA LEU A 57 13.71 10.06 -1.09
C LEU A 57 14.55 11.30 -1.41
N SER A 58 14.02 12.22 -2.22
CA SER A 58 14.69 13.49 -2.49
C SER A 58 14.25 14.57 -1.53
N LYS A 59 15.21 15.17 -0.82
CA LYS A 59 15.01 16.33 0.08
C LYS A 59 15.41 17.66 -0.55
N VAL A 60 15.58 17.66 -1.88
CA VAL A 60 15.83 18.85 -2.71
C VAL A 60 14.85 18.84 -3.86
N GLU A 61 14.53 20.01 -4.40
CA GLU A 61 13.52 20.12 -5.46
C GLU A 61 13.88 19.28 -6.71
N PRO A 62 12.94 18.47 -7.23
CA PRO A 62 11.60 18.20 -6.67
C PRO A 62 11.66 17.27 -5.43
N GLU A 63 11.04 17.71 -4.33
CA GLU A 63 11.02 16.94 -3.08
C GLU A 63 9.96 15.83 -3.15
N VAL A 64 10.42 14.59 -3.29
CA VAL A 64 9.56 13.44 -3.61
C VAL A 64 10.02 12.17 -2.90
N LEU A 65 9.04 11.33 -2.57
CA LEU A 65 9.25 9.96 -2.09
C LEU A 65 8.85 8.98 -3.20
N GLN A 66 9.82 8.23 -3.74
CA GLN A 66 9.67 7.44 -4.96
C GLN A 66 9.79 5.94 -4.71
N GLY A 67 8.89 5.17 -5.33
CA GLY A 67 8.77 3.71 -5.20
C GLY A 67 8.37 3.02 -6.50
N GLY A 68 7.97 1.74 -6.40
CA GLY A 68 7.51 0.93 -7.53
C GLY A 68 8.60 0.44 -8.50
N GLY A 69 9.88 0.68 -8.17
CA GLY A 69 11.01 0.31 -9.02
C GLY A 69 11.65 -1.03 -8.69
N TYR A 70 11.73 -1.37 -7.39
CA TYR A 70 12.55 -2.47 -6.92
C TYR A 70 11.91 -3.19 -5.74
N ARG A 71 12.25 -4.47 -5.60
CA ARG A 71 12.00 -5.29 -4.40
C ARG A 71 13.31 -5.95 -3.97
N PHE A 72 13.41 -6.36 -2.71
CA PHE A 72 14.61 -7.01 -2.21
C PHE A 72 14.45 -8.53 -2.26
N GLN A 73 15.40 -9.22 -2.88
CA GLN A 73 15.47 -10.68 -2.85
C GLN A 73 16.62 -11.11 -1.92
N PRO A 74 16.35 -11.92 -0.87
CA PRO A 74 17.38 -12.43 0.01
C PRO A 74 18.53 -13.09 -0.77
N PHE A 75 19.77 -12.80 -0.36
CA PHE A 75 21.01 -13.30 -0.98
C PHE A 75 21.28 -12.87 -2.44
N VAL A 76 20.36 -12.12 -3.06
CA VAL A 76 20.53 -11.55 -4.42
C VAL A 76 20.66 -10.03 -4.37
N GLY A 77 19.84 -9.36 -3.55
CA GLY A 77 19.78 -7.90 -3.44
C GLY A 77 18.57 -7.30 -4.17
N PRO A 78 18.63 -6.00 -4.52
CA PRO A 78 17.58 -5.32 -5.28
C PRO A 78 17.33 -5.98 -6.65
N ILE A 79 16.08 -6.30 -6.93
CA ILE A 79 15.62 -6.76 -8.25
C ILE A 79 14.56 -5.79 -8.77
N ALA A 80 14.65 -5.46 -10.06
CA ALA A 80 13.71 -4.55 -10.69
C ALA A 80 12.32 -5.18 -10.80
N VAL A 81 11.28 -4.37 -10.60
CA VAL A 81 9.91 -4.75 -10.94
C VAL A 81 9.82 -4.92 -12.46
N PRO A 82 9.34 -6.06 -12.98
CA PRO A 82 9.14 -6.25 -14.42
C PRO A 82 8.22 -5.16 -14.99
N GLN A 83 8.67 -4.48 -16.04
CA GLN A 83 7.99 -3.32 -16.60
C GLN A 83 7.05 -3.72 -17.75
N ASP A 84 5.86 -3.15 -17.73
CA ASP A 84 4.96 -3.07 -18.89
C ASP A 84 5.48 -2.03 -19.90
N PRO A 85 4.99 -2.03 -21.16
CA PRO A 85 5.32 -0.98 -22.12
C PRO A 85 5.05 0.43 -21.59
N PRO A 86 5.83 1.44 -22.01
CA PRO A 86 5.66 2.80 -21.54
C PRO A 86 4.32 3.40 -21.98
N ILE A 87 3.78 4.28 -21.14
CA ILE A 87 2.49 4.95 -21.37
C ILE A 87 2.66 6.42 -21.77
N VAL A 88 1.64 6.94 -22.47
CA VAL A 88 1.53 8.37 -22.81
C VAL A 88 1.34 9.21 -21.55
N ASN A 89 1.98 10.37 -21.50
CA ASN A 89 1.85 11.34 -20.42
C ASN A 89 0.49 12.07 -20.48
N GLU A 90 -0.27 12.06 -19.38
CA GLU A 90 -1.60 12.67 -19.23
C GLU A 90 -1.56 13.89 -18.29
N TYR A 91 -0.46 14.66 -18.30
CA TYR A 91 -0.28 15.80 -17.42
C TYR A 91 -1.41 16.84 -17.58
N SER A 92 -2.18 17.03 -16.52
CA SER A 92 -3.30 17.97 -16.47
C SER A 92 -3.55 18.56 -15.07
N VAL A 93 -2.97 17.96 -14.02
CA VAL A 93 -3.10 18.36 -12.62
C VAL A 93 -1.72 18.76 -12.07
N PRO A 94 -1.61 19.87 -11.32
CA PRO A 94 -0.33 20.29 -10.75
C PRO A 94 0.19 19.31 -9.69
N ASN A 95 1.51 19.15 -9.63
CA ASN A 95 2.21 18.31 -8.65
C ASN A 95 2.28 19.00 -7.28
N THR A 96 1.15 19.15 -6.60
CA THR A 96 1.08 19.71 -5.26
C THR A 96 1.31 18.64 -4.19
N ARG A 97 1.59 19.08 -2.96
CA ARG A 97 1.83 18.18 -1.84
C ARG A 97 0.71 17.14 -1.65
N GLY A 98 1.09 15.89 -1.42
CA GLY A 98 0.19 14.76 -1.20
C GLY A 98 -0.38 14.14 -2.47
N THR A 99 -0.06 14.68 -3.64
CA THR A 99 -0.37 14.02 -4.92
C THR A 99 0.61 12.90 -5.24
N ILE A 100 0.16 11.90 -5.97
CA ILE A 100 1.00 10.82 -6.52
C ILE A 100 1.11 10.98 -8.04
N ALA A 101 2.32 10.84 -8.57
CA ALA A 101 2.61 11.02 -9.98
C ALA A 101 3.60 9.97 -10.52
N MET A 102 3.60 9.76 -11.84
CA MET A 102 4.49 8.79 -12.49
C MET A 102 5.91 9.33 -12.66
N ALA A 103 6.91 8.50 -12.33
CA ALA A 103 8.31 8.77 -12.65
C ALA A 103 8.60 8.45 -14.12
N LYS A 104 9.50 9.22 -14.74
CA LYS A 104 9.78 9.20 -16.18
C LYS A 104 11.27 9.43 -16.43
N PHE A 105 11.79 8.96 -17.55
CA PHE A 105 13.14 9.32 -17.99
C PHE A 105 13.19 10.78 -18.48
N GLY A 106 14.30 11.47 -18.18
CA GLY A 106 14.50 12.86 -18.57
C GLY A 106 14.53 13.03 -20.09
N GLY A 107 13.82 14.02 -20.61
CA GLY A 107 13.68 14.27 -22.05
C GLY A 107 12.78 13.27 -22.79
N GLN A 108 12.13 12.36 -22.08
CA GLN A 108 11.22 11.35 -22.63
C GLN A 108 9.86 11.44 -21.92
N PRO A 109 8.94 12.31 -22.38
CA PRO A 109 7.67 12.55 -21.70
C PRO A 109 6.82 11.28 -21.53
N ASP A 110 6.79 10.40 -22.53
CA ASP A 110 5.95 9.18 -22.60
C ASP A 110 6.73 7.92 -22.22
N SER A 111 7.52 7.96 -21.15
CA SER A 111 8.41 6.86 -20.71
C SER A 111 8.01 6.21 -19.38
N ALA A 112 6.89 6.62 -18.80
CA ALA A 112 6.42 6.08 -17.52
C ALA A 112 6.06 4.59 -17.63
N THR A 113 6.46 3.78 -16.65
CA THR A 113 6.15 2.35 -16.55
C THR A 113 5.64 1.98 -15.16
N SER A 114 6.48 1.48 -14.25
CA SER A 114 6.11 1.00 -12.91
C SER A 114 6.42 1.98 -11.79
N GLN A 115 7.29 2.96 -12.03
CA GLN A 115 7.78 3.84 -10.98
C GLN A 115 6.87 5.05 -10.79
N TRP A 116 6.61 5.38 -9.54
CA TRP A 116 5.77 6.50 -9.12
C TRP A 116 6.40 7.19 -7.92
N PHE A 117 5.96 8.41 -7.64
CA PHE A 117 6.39 9.16 -6.47
C PHE A 117 5.24 9.92 -5.84
N ILE A 118 5.36 10.17 -4.54
CA ILE A 118 4.50 11.06 -3.77
C ILE A 118 5.21 12.41 -3.64
N ASN A 119 4.50 13.48 -3.96
CA ASN A 119 4.96 14.85 -3.70
C ASN A 119 4.89 15.12 -2.19
N VAL A 120 6.05 15.18 -1.51
CA VAL A 120 6.11 15.47 -0.06
C VAL A 120 6.11 16.97 0.24
N GLN A 121 6.31 17.79 -0.79
CA GLN A 121 6.11 19.25 -0.82
C GLN A 121 5.34 19.67 -2.08
N ASP A 122 5.10 20.97 -2.23
CA ASP A 122 4.58 21.53 -3.47
C ASP A 122 5.69 21.59 -4.53
N ASN A 123 5.52 20.82 -5.60
CA ASN A 123 6.43 20.75 -6.74
C ASN A 123 5.74 21.25 -8.04
N ALA A 124 4.65 22.02 -7.92
CA ALA A 124 3.83 22.43 -9.06
C ALA A 124 4.65 23.20 -10.12
N ASP A 125 5.60 24.05 -9.69
CA ASP A 125 6.45 24.83 -10.59
C ASP A 125 7.59 24.00 -11.20
N THR A 126 8.16 23.06 -10.46
CA THR A 126 9.32 22.27 -10.93
C THR A 126 8.92 21.08 -11.79
N LEU A 127 7.71 20.55 -11.63
CA LEU A 127 7.18 19.40 -12.36
C LEU A 127 6.06 19.76 -13.34
N ASN A 128 6.01 21.00 -13.82
CA ASN A 128 5.04 21.49 -14.79
C ASN A 128 5.37 21.10 -16.24
N ALA A 129 4.51 21.51 -17.18
CA ALA A 129 4.63 21.23 -18.61
C ALA A 129 5.97 21.65 -19.25
N SER A 130 6.68 22.66 -18.71
CA SER A 130 7.99 23.07 -19.23
C SER A 130 9.11 22.09 -18.89
N ASN A 131 8.92 21.24 -17.89
CA ASN A 131 9.85 20.18 -17.51
C ASN A 131 9.33 18.83 -17.99
N ASN A 132 9.95 18.26 -19.02
CA ASN A 132 9.65 16.92 -19.53
C ASN A 132 8.17 16.71 -19.91
N GLY A 133 7.46 17.76 -20.32
CA GLY A 133 6.02 17.72 -20.61
C GLY A 133 5.12 17.64 -19.37
N GLY A 134 5.65 17.88 -18.17
CA GLY A 134 4.96 17.71 -16.89
C GLY A 134 4.90 16.26 -16.44
N PHE A 135 4.63 16.04 -15.15
CA PHE A 135 4.58 14.70 -14.55
C PHE A 135 3.15 14.37 -14.17
N THR A 136 2.61 13.30 -14.78
CA THR A 136 1.19 12.94 -14.64
C THR A 136 0.85 12.59 -13.21
N VAL A 137 0.15 13.51 -12.54
CA VAL A 137 -0.54 13.25 -11.28
C VAL A 137 -1.76 12.37 -11.57
N PHE A 138 -1.84 11.23 -10.90
CA PHE A 138 -2.91 10.24 -11.11
C PHE A 138 -3.66 9.88 -9.82
N GLY A 139 -3.40 10.60 -8.73
CA GLY A 139 -4.13 10.45 -7.48
C GLY A 139 -3.64 11.36 -6.38
N LYS A 140 -4.19 11.17 -5.18
CA LYS A 140 -3.79 11.88 -3.95
C LYS A 140 -3.93 11.00 -2.72
N VAL A 141 -3.11 11.27 -1.71
CA VAL A 141 -3.21 10.67 -0.38
C VAL A 141 -4.50 11.12 0.32
N LEU A 142 -5.18 10.19 0.98
CA LEU A 142 -6.44 10.40 1.69
C LEU A 142 -6.25 10.48 3.21
N GLY A 143 -7.18 11.18 3.87
CA GLY A 143 -7.25 11.31 5.33
C GLY A 143 -5.92 11.78 5.94
N ASP A 144 -5.57 11.18 7.07
CA ASP A 144 -4.30 11.45 7.77
C ASP A 144 -3.11 10.66 7.19
N GLY A 145 -3.25 10.08 5.99
CA GLY A 145 -2.21 9.24 5.38
C GLY A 145 -0.87 9.95 5.20
N MET A 146 -0.87 11.28 5.07
CA MET A 146 0.37 12.06 5.00
C MET A 146 1.19 12.00 6.29
N VAL A 147 0.61 11.70 7.46
CA VAL A 147 1.36 11.53 8.71
C VAL A 147 2.42 10.42 8.57
N ASN A 148 2.05 9.29 7.96
CA ASN A 148 2.98 8.18 7.75
C ASN A 148 3.98 8.49 6.63
N VAL A 149 3.56 9.18 5.56
CA VAL A 149 4.46 9.65 4.49
C VAL A 149 5.50 10.62 5.03
N ASP A 150 5.10 11.56 5.88
CA ASP A 150 6.00 12.52 6.53
C ASP A 150 6.96 11.84 7.50
N GLY A 151 6.49 10.83 8.23
CA GLY A 151 7.36 9.99 9.05
C GLY A 151 8.47 9.33 8.23
N ILE A 152 8.13 8.79 7.05
CA ILE A 152 9.13 8.22 6.12
C ILE A 152 10.08 9.31 5.59
N ASN A 153 9.57 10.50 5.27
CA ASN A 153 10.38 11.63 4.83
C ASN A 153 11.40 12.10 5.89
N GLN A 154 11.17 11.81 7.17
CA GLN A 154 12.09 12.13 8.26
C GLN A 154 13.21 11.09 8.45
N LEU A 155 13.13 9.93 7.81
CA LEU A 155 14.15 8.90 7.92
C LEU A 155 15.51 9.35 7.38
N PRO A 156 16.62 8.79 7.91
CA PRO A 156 17.91 8.91 7.26
C PRO A 156 17.85 8.25 5.89
N SER A 157 18.55 8.85 4.93
CA SER A 157 18.67 8.29 3.57
C SER A 157 20.13 8.18 3.18
N ILE A 158 20.49 7.10 2.49
CA ILE A 158 21.87 6.86 2.04
C ILE A 158 21.91 6.47 0.56
N PRO A 159 23.01 6.78 -0.14
CA PRO A 159 23.24 6.30 -1.49
C PRO A 159 23.60 4.81 -1.49
N LEU A 160 22.88 4.02 -2.28
CA LEU A 160 23.16 2.59 -2.53
C LEU A 160 23.52 2.29 -4.00
N GLY A 161 23.80 3.34 -4.76
CA GLY A 161 24.20 3.28 -6.17
C GLY A 161 23.30 4.12 -7.07
N ASN A 162 23.54 4.09 -8.37
CA ASN A 162 22.88 4.97 -9.34
C ASN A 162 21.36 4.81 -9.39
N THR A 163 20.86 3.59 -9.15
CA THR A 163 19.42 3.28 -9.11
C THR A 163 18.77 3.60 -7.77
N HIS A 164 19.57 3.90 -6.76
CA HIS A 164 19.20 4.11 -5.36
C HIS A 164 19.98 5.31 -4.77
N PRO A 165 19.82 6.51 -5.35
CA PRO A 165 20.69 7.64 -5.02
C PRO A 165 20.51 8.12 -3.58
N GLU A 166 19.30 8.01 -3.04
CA GLU A 166 18.95 8.44 -1.67
C GLU A 166 17.87 7.50 -1.11
N THR A 167 18.25 6.32 -0.61
CA THR A 167 17.25 5.34 -0.11
C THR A 167 16.91 5.63 1.35
N PRO A 168 15.64 5.90 1.70
CA PRO A 168 15.23 6.04 3.10
C PRO A 168 15.32 4.68 3.81
N LEU A 169 16.00 4.65 4.95
CA LEU A 169 16.22 3.44 5.74
C LEU A 169 15.74 3.61 7.17
N ARG A 170 15.10 2.56 7.69
CA ARG A 170 14.70 2.39 9.08
C ARG A 170 15.83 1.75 9.88
N ASN A 171 15.95 2.15 11.15
CA ASN A 171 16.88 1.55 12.13
C ASN A 171 18.32 1.37 11.62
N TYR A 172 18.75 2.23 10.69
CA TYR A 172 20.06 2.12 10.09
C TYR A 172 21.10 2.79 10.99
N ASP A 173 22.00 1.98 11.53
CA ASP A 173 23.06 2.36 12.47
C ASP A 173 24.43 2.56 11.79
N LEU A 174 24.43 2.89 10.49
CA LEU A 174 25.63 3.02 9.66
C LEU A 174 26.37 1.69 9.41
N GLY A 175 25.74 0.55 9.70
CA GLY A 175 26.26 -0.80 9.43
C GLY A 175 25.97 -1.33 8.01
N VAL A 176 25.86 -2.67 7.90
CA VAL A 176 25.46 -3.32 6.64
C VAL A 176 23.98 -3.11 6.41
N VAL A 177 23.59 -2.63 5.22
CA VAL A 177 22.19 -2.55 4.84
C VAL A 177 21.59 -3.94 4.66
N LYS A 178 20.49 -4.20 5.36
CA LYS A 178 19.73 -5.45 5.32
C LYS A 178 18.32 -5.17 4.81
N ALA A 179 17.62 -6.25 4.44
CA ALA A 179 16.22 -6.19 4.02
C ALA A 179 15.32 -5.46 5.04
N GLU A 180 15.55 -5.70 6.34
CA GLU A 180 14.80 -5.10 7.45
C GLU A 180 14.93 -3.55 7.52
N HIS A 181 15.96 -2.96 6.93
CA HIS A 181 16.11 -1.50 6.94
C HIS A 181 15.25 -0.81 5.88
N PHE A 182 14.84 -1.51 4.81
CA PHE A 182 14.06 -0.86 3.76
C PHE A 182 12.64 -0.54 4.25
N VAL A 183 12.08 0.57 3.77
CA VAL A 183 10.65 0.84 3.94
C VAL A 183 9.87 0.08 2.88
N THR A 184 9.48 -1.15 3.21
CA THR A 184 8.80 -2.08 2.29
C THR A 184 7.30 -1.83 2.29
N MET A 185 6.62 -2.23 1.21
CA MET A 185 5.21 -2.00 1.04
C MET A 185 4.50 -3.13 0.30
N ASN A 186 3.20 -3.26 0.61
CA ASN A 186 2.22 -4.00 -0.16
C ASN A 186 1.08 -3.07 -0.56
N MET A 187 0.42 -3.38 -1.68
CA MET A 187 -0.68 -2.56 -2.20
C MET A 187 -1.91 -3.40 -2.48
N GLU A 188 -3.07 -2.84 -2.13
CA GLU A 188 -4.36 -3.50 -2.34
C GLU A 188 -5.42 -2.49 -2.77
N VAL A 189 -6.28 -2.89 -3.72
CA VAL A 189 -7.45 -2.10 -4.11
C VAL A 189 -8.54 -2.25 -3.06
N MET A 190 -9.02 -1.13 -2.53
CA MET A 190 -10.08 -1.08 -1.53
C MET A 190 -11.42 -0.77 -2.19
N GLN A 191 -12.52 -1.33 -1.68
CA GLN A 191 -13.86 -0.96 -2.14
C GLN A 191 -14.25 0.46 -1.71
N ARG A 192 -13.65 0.97 -0.63
CA ARG A 192 -13.91 2.30 -0.08
C ARG A 192 -12.79 2.74 0.86
N PHE A 193 -12.75 4.04 1.14
CA PHE A 193 -11.84 4.60 2.12
C PHE A 193 -12.24 4.14 3.52
N THR A 194 -11.23 3.77 4.31
CA THR A 194 -11.39 3.45 5.73
C THR A 194 -10.11 3.79 6.49
N ALA A 195 -10.28 4.21 7.74
CA ALA A 195 -9.20 4.37 8.69
C ALA A 195 -8.96 3.10 9.53
N ALA A 196 -9.76 2.04 9.36
CA ALA A 196 -9.64 0.82 10.14
C ALA A 196 -8.33 0.06 9.87
N VAL A 197 -7.70 -0.41 10.94
CA VAL A 197 -6.51 -1.27 10.86
C VAL A 197 -6.86 -2.61 10.20
N SER A 198 -8.01 -3.17 10.57
CA SER A 198 -8.49 -4.45 10.05
C SER A 198 -9.71 -4.26 9.17
N VAL A 199 -9.62 -4.73 7.92
CA VAL A 199 -10.66 -4.60 6.91
C VAL A 199 -10.82 -5.90 6.17
N PHE A 200 -12.04 -6.39 6.05
CA PHE A 200 -12.39 -7.53 5.22
C PHE A 200 -13.16 -7.07 3.98
N GLU A 201 -12.58 -7.30 2.82
CA GLU A 201 -13.16 -7.02 1.51
C GLU A 201 -13.96 -8.24 1.03
N SER A 202 -15.28 -8.23 1.26
CA SER A 202 -16.13 -9.40 0.98
C SER A 202 -16.14 -9.85 -0.50
N ARG A 203 -15.85 -8.93 -1.43
CA ARG A 203 -15.79 -9.21 -2.87
C ARG A 203 -14.58 -10.06 -3.24
N THR A 204 -13.44 -9.80 -2.61
CA THR A 204 -12.17 -10.50 -2.88
C THR A 204 -11.92 -11.63 -1.89
N GLY A 205 -12.60 -11.61 -0.74
CA GLY A 205 -12.36 -12.54 0.35
C GLY A 205 -11.07 -12.23 1.12
N VAL A 206 -10.50 -11.03 0.96
CA VAL A 206 -9.24 -10.64 1.63
C VAL A 206 -9.53 -9.88 2.91
N LEU A 207 -8.96 -10.36 4.00
CA LEU A 207 -8.86 -9.67 5.29
C LEU A 207 -7.45 -9.09 5.42
N GLN A 208 -7.35 -7.77 5.38
CA GLN A 208 -6.12 -7.06 5.67
C GLN A 208 -6.09 -6.68 7.15
N THR A 209 -4.97 -6.87 7.83
CA THR A 209 -4.81 -6.45 9.24
C THR A 209 -3.35 -6.20 9.60
N SER A 210 -3.13 -5.69 10.81
CA SER A 210 -1.83 -5.68 11.49
C SER A 210 -1.95 -6.51 12.76
N VAL A 211 -0.99 -7.39 13.00
CA VAL A 211 -0.98 -8.34 14.12
C VAL A 211 0.30 -8.17 14.94
N ASP A 212 0.15 -8.00 16.25
CA ASP A 212 1.21 -8.12 17.23
C ASP A 212 1.22 -9.54 17.81
N GLY A 213 2.23 -10.31 17.46
CA GLY A 213 2.47 -11.66 18.00
C GLY A 213 3.40 -11.69 19.22
N GLY A 214 3.68 -10.53 19.82
CA GLY A 214 4.59 -10.39 20.97
C GLY A 214 6.06 -10.59 20.58
N GLU A 215 6.92 -10.77 21.59
CA GLU A 215 8.38 -10.87 21.40
C GLU A 215 8.80 -12.08 20.55
N THR A 216 8.01 -13.16 20.57
CA THR A 216 8.35 -14.41 19.88
C THR A 216 8.13 -14.33 18.38
N LEU A 217 7.04 -13.71 17.95
CA LEU A 217 6.67 -13.66 16.54
C LEU A 217 7.01 -12.31 15.91
N GLY A 218 6.97 -11.23 16.69
CA GLY A 218 7.06 -9.86 16.19
C GLY A 218 5.69 -9.32 15.78
N ALA A 219 5.68 -8.14 15.17
CA ALA A 219 4.48 -7.50 14.65
C ALA A 219 4.55 -7.39 13.13
N TYR A 220 3.42 -7.60 12.43
CA TYR A 220 3.36 -7.55 10.97
C TYR A 220 2.05 -6.95 10.47
N SER A 221 2.08 -6.23 9.36
CA SER A 221 0.94 -6.10 8.46
C SER A 221 0.88 -7.34 7.58
N LEU A 222 -0.33 -7.87 7.38
CA LEU A 222 -0.54 -9.11 6.64
C LEU A 222 -1.94 -9.16 6.04
N THR A 223 -2.13 -10.10 5.11
CA THR A 223 -3.42 -10.46 4.55
C THR A 223 -3.77 -11.92 4.85
N LEU A 224 -5.07 -12.15 4.97
CA LEU A 224 -5.72 -13.42 5.27
C LEU A 224 -6.78 -13.63 4.19
N THR A 225 -6.73 -14.74 3.45
CA THR A 225 -7.69 -15.01 2.38
C THR A 225 -8.74 -16.02 2.82
N LEU A 226 -10.01 -15.69 2.65
CA LEU A 226 -11.14 -16.58 2.92
C LEU A 226 -11.03 -17.86 2.08
N GLN A 227 -11.25 -19.01 2.71
CA GLN A 227 -11.26 -20.32 2.07
C GLN A 227 -12.72 -20.75 1.82
N PRO A 228 -13.27 -20.57 0.59
CA PRO A 228 -14.70 -20.76 0.32
C PRO A 228 -15.13 -22.23 0.39
N ASP A 229 -14.19 -23.17 0.24
CA ASP A 229 -14.48 -24.62 0.24
C ASP A 229 -14.52 -25.23 1.66
N ARG A 230 -14.48 -24.39 2.70
CA ARG A 230 -14.53 -24.82 4.10
C ARG A 230 -15.95 -24.65 4.67
N PRO A 231 -16.42 -25.57 5.55
CA PRO A 231 -17.77 -25.50 6.13
C PRO A 231 -17.96 -24.36 7.13
N ASN A 232 -16.86 -23.82 7.68
CA ASN A 232 -16.85 -22.67 8.58
C ASN A 232 -16.16 -21.49 7.88
N VAL A 233 -16.27 -20.29 8.46
CA VAL A 233 -15.47 -19.13 8.01
C VAL A 233 -14.01 -19.39 8.38
N VAL A 234 -13.21 -19.74 7.38
CA VAL A 234 -11.79 -20.06 7.52
C VAL A 234 -10.98 -19.10 6.67
N PHE A 235 -9.95 -18.52 7.24
CA PHE A 235 -8.99 -17.67 6.56
C PHE A 235 -7.62 -18.34 6.52
N ARG A 236 -6.87 -18.18 5.44
CA ARG A 236 -5.48 -18.63 5.33
C ARG A 236 -4.55 -17.43 5.24
N LEU A 237 -3.47 -17.44 6.03
CA LEU A 237 -2.43 -16.42 5.95
C LEU A 237 -1.76 -16.46 4.56
N ASP A 238 -1.63 -15.31 3.92
CA ASP A 238 -0.72 -15.15 2.81
C ASP A 238 0.67 -14.80 3.35
N ALA A 239 1.58 -15.77 3.36
CA ALA A 239 2.93 -15.57 3.91
C ALA A 239 3.75 -14.53 3.12
N ASP A 240 3.48 -14.36 1.82
CA ASP A 240 4.16 -13.39 0.98
C ASP A 240 3.66 -11.96 1.22
N SER A 241 2.54 -11.81 1.95
CA SER A 241 1.98 -10.51 2.34
C SER A 241 2.60 -9.91 3.61
N LEU A 242 3.47 -10.66 4.31
CA LEU A 242 4.02 -10.24 5.59
C LEU A 242 4.95 -9.04 5.42
N VAL A 243 4.62 -7.96 6.13
CA VAL A 243 5.43 -6.75 6.24
C VAL A 243 5.67 -6.50 7.72
N ASP A 244 6.93 -6.60 8.17
CA ASP A 244 7.29 -6.38 9.57
C ASP A 244 6.86 -4.99 10.03
N LEU A 245 6.42 -4.81 11.27
CA LEU A 245 5.99 -3.51 11.78
C LEU A 245 6.96 -3.03 12.84
N GLU A 246 7.49 -1.82 12.61
CA GLU A 246 8.20 -1.06 13.62
C GLU A 246 7.22 -0.25 14.49
N VAL A 247 6.29 0.44 13.82
CA VAL A 247 5.25 1.22 14.47
C VAL A 247 3.97 0.39 14.53
N LYS A 248 3.53 0.07 15.76
CA LYS A 248 2.28 -0.65 15.99
C LYS A 248 1.11 0.34 15.92
N PRO A 249 0.17 0.21 14.95
CA PRO A 249 -0.99 1.09 14.90
C PRO A 249 -1.86 0.92 16.15
N VAL A 250 -2.54 2.00 16.53
CA VAL A 250 -3.56 1.95 17.59
C VAL A 250 -4.67 0.99 17.15
N GLY A 251 -5.05 0.06 18.02
CA GLY A 251 -6.04 -0.97 17.70
C GLY A 251 -5.49 -2.15 16.88
N ILE A 252 -4.17 -2.33 16.85
CA ILE A 252 -3.52 -3.52 16.28
C ILE A 252 -4.16 -4.81 16.83
N SER A 253 -4.32 -5.81 15.96
CA SER A 253 -4.76 -7.14 16.33
C SER A 253 -3.66 -7.85 17.13
N THR A 254 -4.00 -8.85 17.94
CA THR A 254 -3.01 -9.61 18.71
C THR A 254 -3.11 -11.09 18.43
N PHE A 255 -1.99 -11.79 18.37
CA PHE A 255 -1.96 -13.24 18.31
C PHE A 255 -1.14 -13.81 19.46
N ALA A 256 -1.70 -14.78 20.19
CA ALA A 256 -1.01 -15.44 21.29
C ALA A 256 -0.84 -16.94 20.99
N THR A 257 0.40 -17.42 21.02
CA THR A 257 0.73 -18.84 20.85
C THR A 257 0.28 -19.70 22.04
N SER A 258 0.04 -19.09 23.20
CA SER A 258 -0.46 -19.77 24.40
C SER A 258 -1.88 -20.31 24.25
N ASP A 259 -2.69 -19.68 23.38
CA ASP A 259 -4.08 -20.05 23.17
C ASP A 259 -4.51 -20.10 21.70
N ASN A 260 -3.56 -19.93 20.78
CA ASN A 260 -3.73 -20.01 19.34
C ASN A 260 -4.82 -19.10 18.78
N ARG A 261 -5.04 -17.93 19.38
CA ARG A 261 -6.09 -16.99 18.96
C ARG A 261 -5.53 -15.67 18.45
N LEU A 262 -5.96 -15.33 17.24
CA LEU A 262 -5.87 -14.00 16.65
C LEU A 262 -7.11 -13.20 17.06
N ARG A 263 -6.89 -12.08 17.75
CA ARG A 263 -7.92 -11.18 18.25
C ARG A 263 -7.86 -9.88 17.49
N ILE A 264 -8.95 -9.55 16.83
CA ILE A 264 -9.12 -8.33 16.06
C ILE A 264 -10.08 -7.44 16.85
N PRO A 265 -9.59 -6.35 17.48
CA PRO A 265 -10.41 -5.50 18.34
C PRO A 265 -11.59 -4.87 17.60
N TYR A 266 -11.35 -4.44 16.36
CA TYR A 266 -12.31 -3.81 15.47
C TYR A 266 -12.05 -4.28 14.04
N LEU A 267 -13.11 -4.71 13.36
CA LEU A 267 -13.09 -5.17 11.97
C LEU A 267 -14.18 -4.45 11.19
N GLU A 268 -13.81 -3.76 10.12
CA GLU A 268 -14.76 -3.33 9.10
C GLU A 268 -14.90 -4.39 8.02
N VAL A 269 -16.14 -4.66 7.63
CA VAL A 269 -16.49 -5.53 6.51
C VAL A 269 -17.07 -4.67 5.40
N HIS A 270 -16.37 -4.65 4.28
CA HIS A 270 -16.80 -3.97 3.08
C HIS A 270 -17.63 -4.93 2.22
N ASN A 271 -18.95 -4.84 2.36
CA ASN A 271 -19.91 -5.48 1.47
C ASN A 271 -20.08 -4.66 0.19
N PRO A 272 -20.52 -5.27 -0.94
CA PRO A 272 -20.68 -4.56 -2.20
C PRO A 272 -21.44 -3.24 -2.08
N ASP A 273 -22.51 -3.23 -1.27
CA ASP A 273 -23.43 -2.09 -1.15
C ASP A 273 -23.51 -1.49 0.26
N SER A 274 -22.74 -2.00 1.23
CA SER A 274 -22.82 -1.55 2.62
C SER A 274 -21.53 -1.81 3.41
N VAL A 275 -21.31 -1.05 4.49
CA VAL A 275 -20.29 -1.34 5.51
C VAL A 275 -20.98 -2.03 6.68
N SER A 276 -20.38 -3.09 7.22
CA SER A 276 -20.70 -3.61 8.54
C SER A 276 -19.45 -3.51 9.42
N SER A 277 -19.63 -3.38 10.73
CA SER A 277 -18.50 -3.39 11.67
C SER A 277 -18.74 -4.40 12.78
N PHE A 278 -17.64 -4.98 13.24
CA PHE A 278 -17.60 -5.96 14.31
C PHE A 278 -16.50 -5.62 15.30
N THR A 279 -16.72 -5.97 16.55
CA THR A 279 -15.72 -5.87 17.61
C THR A 279 -15.45 -7.24 18.21
N ASN A 280 -14.33 -7.37 18.91
CA ASN A 280 -13.94 -8.60 19.60
C ASN A 280 -14.01 -9.83 18.69
N VAL A 281 -13.54 -9.69 17.45
CA VAL A 281 -13.48 -10.80 16.49
C VAL A 281 -12.32 -11.70 16.89
N VAL A 282 -12.58 -12.99 17.00
CA VAL A 282 -11.59 -14.00 17.38
C VAL A 282 -11.51 -15.05 16.29
N LEU A 283 -10.31 -15.25 15.74
CA LEU A 283 -9.99 -16.34 14.84
C LEU A 283 -9.03 -17.30 15.57
N VAL A 284 -9.33 -18.60 15.59
CA VAL A 284 -8.48 -19.63 16.18
C VAL A 284 -7.63 -20.27 15.09
N LEU A 285 -6.32 -20.38 15.27
CA LEU A 285 -5.44 -21.16 14.40
C LEU A 285 -5.87 -22.63 14.46
N SER A 286 -6.59 -23.06 13.43
CA SER A 286 -7.23 -24.37 13.34
C SER A 286 -6.42 -25.37 12.52
N ASP A 287 -5.53 -24.88 11.66
CA ASP A 287 -4.53 -25.68 10.93
C ASP A 287 -3.20 -24.92 10.92
N ALA A 288 -2.29 -25.31 11.83
CA ALA A 288 -0.97 -24.71 11.94
C ALA A 288 -0.05 -25.03 10.76
N ALA A 289 -0.27 -26.13 10.04
CA ALA A 289 0.57 -26.50 8.90
C ALA A 289 0.32 -25.59 7.69
N ASN A 290 -0.93 -25.14 7.55
CA ASN A 290 -1.36 -24.26 6.46
C ASN A 290 -1.59 -22.81 6.88
N TRP A 291 -1.36 -22.48 8.16
CA TRP A 291 -1.69 -21.18 8.75
C TRP A 291 -3.15 -20.76 8.50
N GLU A 292 -4.08 -21.70 8.72
CA GLU A 292 -5.50 -21.43 8.63
C GLU A 292 -6.11 -21.10 9.99
N PHE A 293 -6.97 -20.08 10.00
CA PHE A 293 -7.65 -19.56 11.16
C PHE A 293 -9.16 -19.65 10.95
N THR A 294 -9.87 -20.31 11.87
CA THR A 294 -11.33 -20.42 11.85
C THR A 294 -11.94 -19.34 12.75
N LEU A 295 -12.98 -18.66 12.27
CA LEU A 295 -13.77 -17.73 13.07
C LEU A 295 -14.40 -18.46 14.26
N GLU A 296 -14.10 -17.99 15.47
CA GLU A 296 -14.62 -18.54 16.72
C GLU A 296 -15.74 -17.66 17.29
N SER A 297 -15.56 -16.34 17.30
CA SER A 297 -16.56 -15.40 17.85
C SER A 297 -16.40 -13.99 17.29
N PHE A 298 -17.45 -13.19 17.42
CA PHE A 298 -17.47 -11.76 17.11
C PHE A 298 -18.64 -11.09 17.82
N GLN A 299 -18.62 -9.76 17.92
CA GLN A 299 -19.72 -8.94 18.42
C GLN A 299 -20.14 -7.93 17.34
N PRO A 300 -21.41 -7.93 16.89
CA PRO A 300 -21.91 -6.89 15.99
C PRO A 300 -21.90 -5.53 16.69
N GLN A 301 -21.65 -4.46 15.93
CA GLN A 301 -21.79 -3.09 16.39
C GLN A 301 -23.10 -2.46 15.90
#